data_AF-A0A527ZDF6-F1
#
_entry.id   AF-A0A527ZDF6-F1
#
_cell.length_a   1.000
_cell.length_b   1.000
_cell.length_c   1.000
_cell.angle_alpha   90.00
_cell.angle_beta   90.00
_cell.angle_gamma   90.00
#
_symmetry.space_group_name_H-M   'P 1'
#
loop_
_entity.id
_entity.type
_entity.pdbx_description
1 polymer ?
#
loop_
_entity_poly.entity_id
_entity_poly.type
_entity_poly.pdbx_seq_one_letter_code
_entity_poly.pdbx_strand_id
1 'polypeptide(L)'
;NGPWYFNNAIVGTELADAAMRKSGATRYQLVKGYFEETLAKFEPPSPIAVLRIDCDWHASAMTCLRALFPYLADDGIMIADGYPDWDGYARAIHEYLASYEGMARIKQFEGGLYYVVKGERDWSTAGNGVFAARQNGNAAEG
;
A
#
# COMPACT_ATOMS: atom_id res chain seq x y z
N ASN A 1 -14.98 -18.10 -21.64
CA ASN A 1 -16.10 -18.96 -21.18
C ASN A 1 -15.66 -20.41 -21.09
N GLY A 2 -14.81 -20.73 -20.12
CA GLY A 2 -14.43 -22.12 -19.81
C GLY A 2 -15.36 -22.71 -18.74
N PRO A 3 -15.42 -24.05 -18.60
CA PRO A 3 -16.31 -24.73 -17.65
C PRO A 3 -16.04 -24.41 -16.16
N TRP A 4 -14.94 -23.72 -15.87
CA TRP A 4 -14.54 -23.25 -14.53
C TRP A 4 -14.59 -21.72 -14.39
N TYR A 5 -15.08 -21.00 -15.40
CA TYR A 5 -15.29 -19.55 -15.32
C TYR A 5 -16.58 -19.29 -14.56
N PHE A 6 -16.46 -19.15 -13.25
CA PHE A 6 -17.55 -18.65 -12.43
C PHE A 6 -17.43 -17.13 -12.33
N ASN A 7 -18.53 -16.42 -12.57
CA ASN A 7 -18.60 -14.96 -12.49
C ASN A 7 -18.66 -14.47 -11.03
N ASN A 8 -17.76 -14.98 -10.18
CA ASN A 8 -17.81 -14.84 -8.72
C ASN A 8 -17.10 -13.57 -8.22
N ALA A 9 -16.26 -12.96 -9.06
CA ALA A 9 -15.51 -11.75 -8.71
C ALA A 9 -16.29 -10.45 -9.00
N ILE A 10 -17.53 -10.55 -9.53
CA ILE A 10 -18.39 -9.39 -9.73
C ILE A 10 -19.28 -9.22 -8.51
N VAL A 11 -18.83 -8.40 -7.56
CA VAL A 11 -19.71 -7.85 -6.54
C VAL A 11 -20.42 -6.64 -7.13
N GLY A 12 -21.75 -6.69 -7.19
CA GLY A 12 -22.55 -5.53 -7.60
C GLY A 12 -22.36 -4.37 -6.62
N THR A 13 -22.43 -3.13 -7.12
CA THR A 13 -22.32 -1.91 -6.31
C THR A 13 -23.30 -1.89 -5.14
N GLU A 14 -24.45 -2.53 -5.27
CA GLU A 14 -25.47 -2.65 -4.22
C GLU A 14 -24.98 -3.44 -3.00
N LEU A 15 -24.23 -4.53 -3.22
CA LEU A 15 -23.68 -5.33 -2.13
C LEU A 15 -22.54 -4.59 -1.41
N ALA A 16 -21.68 -3.90 -2.18
CA ALA A 16 -20.64 -3.06 -1.61
C ALA A 16 -21.25 -1.91 -0.78
N ASP A 17 -22.29 -1.27 -1.29
CA ASP A 17 -23.03 -0.21 -0.61
C ASP A 17 -23.70 -0.72 0.68
N ALA A 18 -24.33 -1.91 0.63
CA ALA A 18 -24.90 -2.55 1.82
C ALA A 18 -23.83 -2.88 2.88
N ALA A 19 -22.64 -3.35 2.46
CA ALA A 19 -21.53 -3.62 3.36
C ALA A 19 -21.00 -2.33 4.03
N MET A 20 -20.82 -1.25 3.27
CA MET A 20 -20.40 0.05 3.80
C MET A 20 -21.41 0.63 4.79
N ARG A 21 -22.71 0.50 4.51
CA ARG A 21 -23.76 0.89 5.48
C ARG A 21 -23.68 0.07 6.77
N LYS A 22 -23.47 -1.24 6.66
CA LYS A 22 -23.37 -2.14 7.82
C LYS A 22 -22.13 -1.84 8.67
N SER A 23 -21.04 -1.34 8.08
CA SER A 23 -19.84 -0.96 8.83
C SER A 23 -20.00 0.34 9.62
N GLY A 24 -21.10 1.09 9.43
CA GLY A 24 -21.32 2.40 10.04
C GLY A 24 -20.57 3.55 9.34
N ALA A 25 -20.02 3.32 8.14
CA ALA A 25 -19.37 4.38 7.37
C ALA A 25 -20.41 5.41 6.91
N THR A 26 -20.19 6.68 7.26
CA THR A 26 -21.11 7.78 6.92
C THR A 26 -20.67 8.59 5.70
N ARG A 27 -19.40 8.47 5.29
CA ARG A 27 -18.84 9.19 4.13
C ARG A 27 -17.95 8.26 3.31
N TYR A 28 -18.45 7.84 2.16
CA TYR A 28 -17.73 7.01 1.20
C TYR A 28 -18.21 7.29 -0.22
N GLN A 29 -17.40 6.92 -1.20
CA GLN A 29 -17.76 6.93 -2.61
C GLN A 29 -17.39 5.57 -3.20
N LEU A 30 -18.33 4.96 -3.92
CA LEU A 30 -18.09 3.75 -4.68
C LEU A 30 -17.91 4.10 -6.14
N VAL A 31 -16.86 3.60 -6.76
CA VAL A 31 -16.55 3.80 -8.16
C VAL A 31 -16.62 2.46 -8.86
N LYS A 32 -17.59 2.30 -9.76
CA LYS A 32 -17.76 1.08 -10.55
C LYS A 32 -16.94 1.16 -11.83
N GLY A 33 -16.12 0.15 -12.09
CA GLY A 33 -15.39 0.00 -13.34
C GLY A 33 -14.06 -0.71 -13.12
N TYR A 34 -13.32 -0.92 -14.21
CA TYR A 34 -11.95 -1.43 -14.14
C TYR A 34 -11.00 -0.36 -13.61
N PHE A 35 -9.90 -0.77 -12.94
CA PHE A 35 -8.93 0.16 -12.39
C PHE A 35 -8.31 1.05 -13.47
N GLU A 36 -7.98 0.48 -14.62
CA GLU A 36 -7.36 1.20 -15.75
C GLU A 36 -8.26 2.33 -16.28
N GLU A 37 -9.58 2.15 -16.20
CA GLU A 37 -10.56 3.13 -16.68
C GLU A 37 -10.90 4.17 -15.62
N THR A 38 -11.03 3.72 -14.37
CA THR A 38 -11.51 4.55 -13.25
C THR A 38 -10.38 5.37 -12.65
N LEU A 39 -9.21 4.78 -12.42
CA LEU A 39 -8.06 5.47 -11.84
C LEU A 39 -7.42 6.46 -12.82
N ALA A 40 -7.53 6.23 -14.13
CA ALA A 40 -7.08 7.20 -15.14
C ALA A 40 -7.79 8.56 -15.07
N LYS A 41 -8.93 8.64 -14.39
CA LYS A 41 -9.76 9.84 -14.23
C LYS A 41 -9.90 10.26 -12.77
N PHE A 42 -9.21 9.59 -11.86
CA PHE A 42 -9.35 9.80 -10.43
C PHE A 42 -8.11 10.51 -9.87
N GLU A 43 -8.36 11.60 -9.18
CA GLU A 43 -7.36 12.29 -8.38
C GLU A 43 -7.87 12.37 -6.95
N PRO A 44 -7.12 11.87 -5.96
CA PRO A 44 -7.49 12.00 -4.56
C PRO A 44 -7.62 13.48 -4.15
N PRO A 45 -8.68 13.87 -3.43
CA PRO A 45 -8.89 15.27 -3.05
C PRO A 45 -7.90 15.79 -1.98
N SER A 46 -7.13 14.89 -1.38
CA SER A 46 -6.10 15.16 -0.38
C SER A 46 -5.09 14.01 -0.37
N PRO A 47 -3.91 14.18 0.25
CA PRO A 47 -3.00 13.06 0.49
C PRO A 47 -3.71 11.90 1.19
N ILE A 48 -3.37 10.68 0.79
CA ILE A 48 -3.94 9.45 1.32
C ILE A 48 -3.16 9.07 2.57
N ALA A 49 -3.82 8.97 3.73
CA ALA A 49 -3.17 8.49 4.96
C ALA A 49 -3.03 6.95 4.97
N VAL A 50 -4.06 6.24 4.48
CA VAL A 50 -4.11 4.78 4.39
C VAL A 50 -4.60 4.36 3.01
N LEU A 51 -3.80 3.57 2.30
CA LEU A 51 -4.10 3.02 0.98
C LEU A 51 -4.19 1.50 1.08
N ARG A 52 -5.36 0.88 0.90
CA ARG A 52 -5.45 -0.58 0.78
C ARG A 52 -5.53 -0.96 -0.68
N ILE A 53 -4.56 -1.73 -1.16
CA ILE A 53 -4.61 -2.38 -2.48
C ILE A 53 -4.92 -3.85 -2.24
N ASP A 54 -6.01 -4.31 -2.85
CA ASP A 54 -6.53 -5.66 -2.76
C ASP A 54 -6.97 -6.09 -4.16
N CYS A 55 -6.01 -6.64 -4.89
CA CYS A 55 -6.21 -7.17 -6.23
C CYS A 55 -5.18 -8.28 -6.46
N ASP A 56 -5.58 -9.41 -7.03
CA ASP A 56 -4.71 -10.59 -7.06
C ASP A 56 -3.65 -10.52 -8.18
N TRP A 57 -3.94 -9.79 -9.25
CA TRP A 57 -3.15 -9.80 -10.48
C TRP A 57 -2.07 -8.72 -10.51
N HIS A 58 -0.90 -9.08 -11.04
CA HIS A 58 0.24 -8.18 -11.24
C HIS A 58 -0.15 -6.88 -11.96
N ALA A 59 -0.85 -6.98 -13.09
CA ALA A 59 -1.23 -5.82 -13.90
C ALA A 59 -2.14 -4.85 -13.12
N SER A 60 -3.15 -5.38 -12.42
CA SER A 60 -4.06 -4.59 -11.59
C SER A 60 -3.33 -3.91 -10.43
N ALA A 61 -2.43 -4.63 -9.76
CA ALA A 61 -1.61 -4.08 -8.68
C ALA A 61 -0.72 -2.94 -9.17
N MET A 62 -0.06 -3.13 -10.31
CA MET A 62 0.78 -2.11 -10.93
C MET A 62 -0.03 -0.89 -11.37
N THR A 63 -1.24 -1.08 -11.92
CA THR A 63 -2.17 0.01 -12.25
C THR A 63 -2.49 0.83 -10.99
N CYS A 64 -2.88 0.17 -9.89
CA CYS A 64 -3.19 0.84 -8.62
C CYS A 64 -1.98 1.55 -8.02
N LEU A 65 -0.81 0.90 -7.97
CA LEU A 65 0.43 1.46 -7.44
C LEU A 65 0.84 2.72 -8.19
N ARG A 66 0.85 2.69 -9.52
CA ARG A 66 1.21 3.85 -10.36
C ARG A 66 0.25 5.02 -10.17
N ALA A 67 -1.04 4.75 -10.04
CA ALA A 67 -2.06 5.79 -9.93
C ALA A 67 -2.16 6.39 -8.51
N LEU A 68 -2.03 5.58 -7.45
CA LEU A 68 -2.42 5.97 -6.09
C LEU A 68 -1.24 6.16 -5.12
N PHE A 69 -0.15 5.39 -5.27
CA PHE A 69 0.99 5.50 -4.36
C PHE A 69 1.69 6.89 -4.37
N PRO A 70 1.73 7.64 -5.49
CA PRO A 70 2.23 9.02 -5.47
C PRO A 70 1.47 9.92 -4.48
N TYR A 71 0.17 9.69 -4.30
CA TYR A 71 -0.70 10.46 -3.41
C TYR A 71 -0.68 9.97 -1.96
N LEU A 72 -0.04 8.83 -1.65
CA LEU A 72 0.17 8.39 -0.27
C LEU A 72 0.99 9.44 0.48
N ALA A 73 0.55 9.85 1.66
CA ALA A 73 1.28 10.81 2.49
C ALA A 73 2.60 10.21 2.98
N ASP A 74 3.55 11.07 3.35
CA ASP A 74 4.70 10.63 4.13
C ASP A 74 4.23 10.07 5.48
N ASP A 75 4.89 9.01 5.95
CA ASP A 75 4.47 8.13 7.04
C ASP A 75 3.11 7.42 6.83
N GLY A 76 2.49 7.62 5.67
CA GLY A 76 1.28 6.92 5.25
C GLY A 76 1.52 5.43 5.06
N ILE A 77 0.47 4.65 5.27
CA ILE A 77 0.52 3.19 5.20
C ILE A 77 -0.24 2.70 3.97
N MET A 78 0.44 1.91 3.13
CA MET A 78 -0.22 1.10 2.11
C MET A 78 -0.37 -0.34 2.59
N ILE A 79 -1.59 -0.80 2.80
CA ILE A 79 -1.89 -2.22 3.09
C ILE A 79 -1.77 -3.01 1.79
N ALA A 80 -0.92 -4.04 1.82
CA ALA A 80 -0.60 -4.90 0.69
C ALA A 80 -1.28 -6.27 0.85
N ASP A 81 -2.59 -6.33 0.60
CA ASP A 81 -3.45 -7.44 1.04
C ASP A 81 -3.04 -8.79 0.45
N GLY A 82 -2.79 -8.83 -0.86
CA GLY A 82 -2.41 -10.05 -1.58
C GLY A 82 -0.92 -10.41 -1.50
N TYR A 83 -0.11 -9.69 -0.72
CA TYR A 83 1.35 -9.88 -0.69
C TYR A 83 1.81 -11.28 -0.30
N PRO A 84 1.27 -11.94 0.75
CA PRO A 84 1.73 -13.28 1.13
C PRO A 84 1.27 -14.39 0.17
N ASP A 85 0.18 -14.19 -0.56
CA ASP A 85 -0.54 -15.27 -1.25
C ASP A 85 -0.37 -15.26 -2.78
N TRP A 86 -0.09 -14.10 -3.38
CA TRP A 86 -0.09 -13.93 -4.83
C TRP A 86 1.25 -13.43 -5.37
N ASP A 87 2.03 -14.33 -5.98
CA ASP A 87 3.35 -14.02 -6.54
C ASP A 87 3.34 -12.83 -7.53
N GLY A 88 2.31 -12.74 -8.37
CA GLY A 88 2.14 -11.64 -9.31
C GLY A 88 1.95 -10.29 -8.60
N TYR A 89 1.17 -10.27 -7.53
CA TYR A 89 0.95 -9.09 -6.70
C TYR A 89 2.22 -8.68 -5.94
N ALA A 90 2.86 -9.64 -5.27
CA ALA A 90 4.11 -9.41 -4.57
C ALA A 90 5.19 -8.86 -5.51
N ARG A 91 5.33 -9.46 -6.70
CA ARG A 91 6.25 -8.99 -7.75
C ARG A 91 5.95 -7.56 -8.20
N ALA A 92 4.68 -7.18 -8.38
CA ALA A 92 4.32 -5.82 -8.76
C ALA A 92 4.76 -4.80 -7.70
N ILE A 93 4.58 -5.13 -6.41
CA ILE A 93 5.07 -4.28 -5.30
C ILE A 93 6.58 -4.17 -5.35
N HIS A 94 7.30 -5.29 -5.48
CA HIS A 94 8.76 -5.27 -5.55
C HIS A 94 9.28 -4.44 -6.73
N GLU A 95 8.71 -4.63 -7.92
CA GLU A 95 9.08 -3.88 -9.12
C GLU A 95 8.80 -2.38 -8.97
N TYR A 96 7.63 -2.02 -8.43
CA TYR A 96 7.26 -0.63 -8.22
C TYR A 96 8.22 0.04 -7.22
N LEU A 97 8.45 -0.58 -6.06
CA LEU A 97 9.33 -0.04 -5.02
C LEU A 97 10.80 0.03 -5.49
N ALA A 98 11.26 -0.90 -6.32
CA ALA A 98 12.60 -0.85 -6.89
C ALA A 98 12.80 0.35 -7.83
N SER A 99 11.74 0.81 -8.48
CA SER A 99 11.75 2.00 -9.35
C SER A 99 11.41 3.31 -8.63
N TYR A 100 10.98 3.24 -7.38
CA TYR A 100 10.57 4.41 -6.61
C TYR A 100 11.81 5.14 -6.07
N GLU A 101 11.95 6.43 -6.42
CA GLU A 101 13.12 7.23 -6.02
C GLU A 101 13.14 7.58 -4.52
N GLY A 102 11.98 7.54 -3.87
CA GLY A 102 11.84 7.84 -2.45
C GLY A 102 12.06 6.63 -1.54
N MET A 103 11.95 6.86 -0.23
CA MET A 103 11.99 5.77 0.75
C MET A 103 10.60 5.18 0.96
N ALA A 104 10.53 3.86 0.91
CA ALA A 104 9.35 3.08 1.26
C ALA A 104 9.79 1.73 1.79
N ARG A 105 9.17 1.23 2.86
CA ARG A 105 9.59 0.00 3.54
C ARG A 105 8.44 -0.96 3.70
N ILE A 106 8.61 -2.18 3.20
CA ILE A 106 7.71 -3.29 3.50
C ILE A 106 7.90 -3.67 4.97
N LYS A 107 6.80 -3.82 5.68
CA LYS A 107 6.70 -4.27 7.06
C LYS A 107 5.65 -5.37 7.15
N GLN A 108 5.72 -6.11 8.25
CA GLN A 108 4.78 -7.17 8.59
C GLN A 108 4.22 -6.93 9.98
N PHE A 109 2.97 -7.32 10.20
CA PHE A 109 2.34 -7.40 11.50
C PHE A 109 1.78 -8.81 11.71
N GLU A 110 2.16 -9.43 12.83
CA GLU A 110 1.66 -10.73 13.30
C GLU A 110 1.64 -11.86 12.25
N GLY A 111 2.62 -11.90 11.35
CA GLY A 111 2.72 -12.99 10.36
C GLY A 111 1.77 -12.85 9.17
N GLY A 112 0.61 -12.20 9.34
CA GLY A 112 -0.49 -12.21 8.35
C GLY A 112 -0.68 -10.92 7.56
N LEU A 113 -0.34 -9.75 8.12
CA LEU A 113 -0.56 -8.48 7.45
C LEU A 113 0.75 -7.89 6.95
N TYR A 114 0.83 -7.65 5.64
CA TYR A 114 1.94 -6.96 5.01
C TYR A 114 1.51 -5.56 4.58
N TYR A 115 2.38 -4.59 4.79
CA TYR A 115 2.11 -3.20 4.46
C TYR A 115 3.40 -2.45 4.15
N VAL A 116 3.29 -1.35 3.41
CA VAL A 116 4.38 -0.45 3.08
C VAL A 116 4.19 0.85 3.85
N VAL A 117 5.25 1.32 4.49
CA VAL A 117 5.30 2.67 5.07
C VAL A 117 6.09 3.57 4.13
N LYS A 118 5.48 4.64 3.64
CA LYS A 118 6.13 5.65 2.79
C LYS A 118 6.88 6.67 3.65
N GLY A 119 8.03 7.13 3.18
CA GLY A 119 8.82 8.15 3.85
C GLY A 119 10.10 7.60 4.49
N GLU A 120 10.97 8.53 4.86
CA GLU A 120 12.22 8.21 5.56
C GLU A 120 11.95 7.79 7.01
N ARG A 121 12.94 7.14 7.63
CA ARG A 121 12.83 6.87 9.06
C ARG A 121 13.09 8.18 9.78
N ASP A 122 12.14 8.64 10.59
CA ASP A 122 12.41 9.72 11.54
C ASP A 122 13.37 9.22 12.62
N TRP A 123 14.59 9.75 12.61
CA TRP A 123 15.63 9.44 13.59
C TRP A 123 15.47 10.20 14.91
N SER A 124 14.63 11.24 14.96
CA SER A 124 14.40 12.02 16.19
C SER A 124 13.68 11.23 17.28
N THR A 125 12.91 10.21 16.88
CA THR A 125 12.17 9.31 17.79
C THR A 125 12.93 8.02 18.10
N ALA A 126 14.04 7.74 17.41
CA ALA A 126 14.95 6.67 17.76
C ALA A 126 15.74 7.11 18.99
N GLY A 127 15.21 6.82 20.18
CA GLY A 127 15.74 7.32 21.46
C GLY A 127 17.27 7.30 21.56
N ASN A 128 17.81 8.28 22.29
CA ASN A 128 19.24 8.62 22.47
C ASN A 128 20.24 7.48 22.75
N GLY A 129 19.81 6.22 22.85
CA GLY A 129 20.62 5.08 23.29
C GLY A 129 21.43 4.34 22.22
N VAL A 130 21.22 4.56 20.91
CA VAL A 130 21.87 3.70 19.88
C VAL A 130 23.04 4.38 19.14
N PHE A 131 23.08 5.71 19.06
CA PHE A 131 24.13 6.42 18.31
C PHE A 131 25.16 7.19 19.15
N ALA A 132 24.94 7.35 20.46
CA ALA A 132 25.93 7.99 21.34
C ALA A 132 27.25 7.18 21.47
N ALA A 133 27.25 5.89 21.13
CA ALA A 133 28.41 5.01 21.26
C ALA A 133 29.40 5.05 20.09
N ARG A 134 29.14 5.82 19.02
CA ARG A 134 30.00 5.81 17.80
C ARG A 134 30.76 7.11 17.51
N GLN A 135 30.68 8.12 18.38
CA GLN A 135 31.45 9.37 18.22
C GLN A 135 32.64 9.54 19.18
N ASN A 136 32.87 8.64 20.14
CA ASN A 136 33.99 8.74 21.09
C ASN A 136 35.05 7.64 20.86
N GLY A 137 35.50 7.46 19.61
CA GLY A 137 36.46 6.41 19.25
C GLY A 137 37.62 6.83 18.37
N ASN A 138 37.86 8.12 18.16
CA ASN A 138 39.09 8.54 17.46
C ASN A 138 39.55 9.94 17.90
N ALA A 139 40.03 10.03 19.14
CA ALA A 139 40.80 11.17 19.63
C ALA A 139 41.67 10.72 20.82
N ALA A 140 42.65 9.85 20.57
CA ALA A 140 43.88 9.72 21.35
C ALA A 140 44.78 8.65 20.72
N GLU A 141 46.10 8.86 20.83
CA GLU A 141 47.21 8.09 20.26
C GLU A 141 47.44 8.37 18.76
N GLY A 142 48.56 8.91 18.29
CA GLY A 142 49.88 9.20 18.86
C GLY A 142 50.82 9.40 17.68
#